data_AF-A0A812MT08-F1
#
_entry.id   AF-A0A812MT08-F1
#
_cell.length_a   1.000
_cell.length_b   1.000
_cell.length_c   1.000
_cell.angle_alpha   90.00
_cell.angle_beta   90.00
_cell.angle_gamma   90.00
#
_symmetry.space_group_name_H-M   'P 1'
#
loop_
_entity.id
_entity.type
_entity.pdbx_description
1 polymer ?
#
loop_
_entity_poly.entity_id
_entity_poly.type
_entity_poly.pdbx_seq_one_letter_code
_entity_poly.pdbx_strand_id
1 'polypeptide(L)'
;MNTNEVISNRAIEILGGELGSKSPVHPNDHVNRSQSSNDTFPTAMHVAAVLALQKRTLPGLRRLHKTLVRQAKEYDDIIKIGRTHTQDATPLTLGQEFSGYATQVEYSIARVEAALPRLRQLALGGTAVGTGLNTYAGFAERVAKEIGRITGEEFVSAPNKFEALAAHDAVVEASGALNTVACSLMKIANDVRLLGSGPRCGLGELLLPENEPGSSIMPGKVNPTQCEALTMVCSQVMGNHVAITVGGSNGHFELNVFKPSIINAFLQSANILGDA
;
A
#
# COMPACT_ATOMS: atom_id res chain seq x y z
N MET A 1 17.58 -14.79 7.94
CA MET A 1 18.02 -15.81 8.90
C MET A 1 16.91 -16.27 9.84
N ASN A 2 16.19 -15.39 10.54
CA ASN A 2 15.09 -15.78 11.45
C ASN A 2 14.13 -16.84 10.84
N THR A 3 13.56 -16.56 9.65
CA THR A 3 12.67 -17.50 8.94
C THR A 3 13.31 -18.86 8.68
N ASN A 4 14.62 -18.89 8.34
CA ASN A 4 15.32 -20.13 8.06
C ASN A 4 15.43 -21.01 9.30
N GLU A 5 15.73 -20.40 10.45
CA GLU A 5 15.85 -21.10 11.74
C GLU A 5 14.49 -21.59 12.24
N VAL A 6 13.44 -20.78 12.11
CA VAL A 6 12.07 -21.19 12.48
C VAL A 6 11.60 -22.36 11.63
N ILE A 7 11.79 -22.30 10.29
CA ILE A 7 11.42 -23.39 9.38
C ILE A 7 12.26 -24.65 9.66
N SER A 8 13.58 -24.50 9.82
CA SER A 8 14.49 -25.61 10.15
C SER A 8 14.05 -26.31 11.43
N ASN A 9 13.86 -25.56 12.52
CA ASN A 9 13.44 -26.11 13.81
C ASN A 9 12.08 -26.79 13.73
N ARG A 10 11.09 -26.15 13.07
CA ARG A 10 9.77 -26.77 12.93
C ARG A 10 9.82 -28.05 12.09
N ALA A 11 10.67 -28.11 11.07
CA ALA A 11 10.86 -29.32 10.28
C ALA A 11 11.56 -30.42 11.08
N ILE A 12 12.56 -30.09 11.90
CA ILE A 12 13.26 -31.03 12.78
C ILE A 12 12.30 -31.65 13.78
N GLU A 13 11.47 -30.83 14.43
CA GLU A 13 10.45 -31.29 15.38
C GLU A 13 9.45 -32.26 14.72
N ILE A 14 8.96 -31.94 13.52
CA ILE A 14 8.05 -32.82 12.75
C ILE A 14 8.71 -34.16 12.40
N LEU A 15 10.03 -34.16 12.19
CA LEU A 15 10.83 -35.36 11.88
C LEU A 15 11.33 -36.10 13.14
N GLY A 16 10.92 -35.67 14.34
CA GLY A 16 11.28 -36.30 15.61
C GLY A 16 12.72 -36.03 16.09
N GLY A 17 13.38 -35.00 15.56
CA GLY A 17 14.71 -34.58 16.00
C GLY A 17 14.67 -33.58 17.16
N GLU A 18 15.86 -33.18 17.63
CA GLU A 18 16.02 -32.20 18.70
C GLU A 18 16.09 -30.78 18.16
N LEU A 19 15.22 -29.88 18.65
CA LEU A 19 15.22 -28.46 18.28
C LEU A 19 16.61 -27.83 18.52
N GLY A 20 17.06 -27.01 17.58
CA GLY A 20 18.38 -26.36 17.64
C GLY A 20 19.55 -27.23 17.18
N SER A 21 19.34 -28.54 16.98
CA SER A 21 20.40 -29.45 16.50
C SER A 21 20.85 -29.18 15.06
N LYS A 22 20.02 -28.46 14.28
CA LYS A 22 20.20 -28.24 12.82
C LYS A 22 20.25 -29.53 12.00
N SER A 23 19.76 -30.65 12.57
CA SER A 23 19.69 -31.96 11.93
C SER A 23 18.30 -32.57 12.18
N PRO A 24 17.65 -33.17 11.17
CA PRO A 24 18.15 -33.40 9.80
C PRO A 24 18.03 -32.19 8.86
N VAL A 25 17.47 -31.06 9.30
CA VAL A 25 17.23 -29.89 8.44
C VAL A 25 18.10 -28.70 8.83
N HIS A 26 19.20 -28.44 8.11
CA HIS A 26 20.07 -27.29 8.35
C HIS A 26 19.47 -25.98 7.79
N PRO A 27 19.47 -24.86 8.53
CA PRO A 27 18.84 -23.61 8.09
C PRO A 27 19.50 -22.99 6.85
N ASN A 28 20.81 -23.22 6.63
CA ASN A 28 21.49 -22.69 5.44
C ASN A 28 21.47 -23.69 4.29
N ASP A 29 21.96 -24.88 4.54
CA ASP A 29 22.26 -25.90 3.52
C ASP A 29 20.99 -26.51 2.92
N HIS A 30 19.88 -26.46 3.66
CA HIS A 30 18.57 -26.95 3.22
C HIS A 30 17.58 -25.81 3.02
N VAL A 31 17.27 -25.02 4.06
CA VAL A 31 16.21 -23.99 3.96
C VAL A 31 16.62 -22.82 3.06
N ASN A 32 17.86 -22.34 3.19
CA ASN A 32 18.42 -21.25 2.39
C ASN A 32 19.22 -21.73 1.17
N ARG A 33 19.04 -22.98 0.75
CA ARG A 33 19.78 -23.53 -0.40
C ARG A 33 19.50 -22.69 -1.64
N SER A 34 20.57 -22.35 -2.37
CA SER A 34 20.53 -21.56 -3.62
C SER A 34 19.99 -20.13 -3.47
N GLN A 35 20.04 -19.57 -2.26
CA GLN A 35 19.48 -18.26 -1.91
C GLN A 35 20.49 -17.40 -1.15
N SER A 36 20.27 -16.09 -1.15
CA SER A 36 20.98 -15.10 -0.35
C SER A 36 19.96 -14.21 0.38
N SER A 37 20.33 -13.59 1.51
CA SER A 37 19.50 -12.51 2.07
C SER A 37 19.30 -11.37 1.05
N ASN A 38 20.30 -11.17 0.19
CA ASN A 38 20.32 -10.07 -0.76
C ASN A 38 19.24 -10.21 -1.83
N ASP A 39 18.89 -11.43 -2.24
CA ASP A 39 17.85 -11.68 -3.25
C ASP A 39 16.52 -12.21 -2.66
N THR A 40 16.54 -12.82 -1.47
CA THR A 40 15.32 -13.26 -0.76
C THR A 40 14.55 -12.11 -0.12
N PHE A 41 15.23 -11.18 0.55
CA PHE A 41 14.56 -10.06 1.22
C PHE A 41 13.82 -9.13 0.24
N PRO A 42 14.44 -8.60 -0.85
CA PRO A 42 13.72 -7.83 -1.87
C PRO A 42 12.55 -8.61 -2.50
N THR A 43 12.71 -9.93 -2.70
CA THR A 43 11.61 -10.77 -3.17
C THR A 43 10.44 -10.78 -2.20
N ALA A 44 10.70 -10.96 -0.89
CA ALA A 44 9.68 -10.88 0.13
C ALA A 44 9.02 -9.49 0.21
N MET A 45 9.79 -8.42 0.04
CA MET A 45 9.26 -7.05 -0.02
C MET A 45 8.23 -6.90 -1.15
N HIS A 46 8.60 -7.34 -2.36
CA HIS A 46 7.75 -7.25 -3.54
C HIS A 46 6.48 -8.10 -3.42
N VAL A 47 6.61 -9.34 -2.95
CA VAL A 47 5.46 -10.20 -2.69
C VAL A 47 4.51 -9.58 -1.66
N ALA A 48 5.04 -9.10 -0.53
CA ALA A 48 4.23 -8.46 0.50
C ALA A 48 3.54 -7.18 0.00
N ALA A 49 4.26 -6.35 -0.78
CA ALA A 49 3.73 -5.13 -1.37
C ALA A 49 2.57 -5.42 -2.34
N VAL A 50 2.73 -6.35 -3.27
CA VAL A 50 1.67 -6.76 -4.21
C VAL A 50 0.45 -7.27 -3.45
N LEU A 51 0.66 -8.14 -2.46
CA LEU A 51 -0.43 -8.69 -1.67
C LEU A 51 -1.18 -7.62 -0.86
N ALA A 52 -0.47 -6.67 -0.25
CA ALA A 52 -1.10 -5.56 0.48
C ALA A 52 -1.96 -4.69 -0.46
N LEU A 53 -1.41 -4.32 -1.63
CA LEU A 53 -2.15 -3.53 -2.61
C LEU A 53 -3.38 -4.27 -3.15
N GLN A 54 -3.24 -5.53 -3.57
CA GLN A 54 -4.31 -6.32 -4.17
C GLN A 54 -5.41 -6.72 -3.18
N LYS A 55 -5.01 -7.09 -1.95
CA LYS A 55 -5.96 -7.66 -0.97
C LYS A 55 -6.52 -6.64 0.02
N ARG A 56 -5.90 -5.45 0.14
CA ARG A 56 -6.36 -4.40 1.07
C ARG A 56 -6.65 -3.09 0.37
N THR A 57 -5.63 -2.45 -0.21
CA THR A 57 -5.75 -1.07 -0.72
C THR A 57 -6.71 -0.94 -1.90
N LEU A 58 -6.53 -1.73 -2.97
CA LEU A 58 -7.37 -1.66 -4.17
C LEU A 58 -8.85 -2.01 -3.88
N PRO A 59 -9.18 -3.06 -3.08
CA PRO A 59 -10.54 -3.31 -2.66
C PRO A 59 -11.19 -2.13 -1.92
N GLY A 60 -10.46 -1.47 -1.01
CA GLY A 60 -10.92 -0.27 -0.30
C GLY A 60 -11.25 0.88 -1.26
N LEU A 61 -10.30 1.21 -2.14
CA LEU A 61 -10.49 2.27 -3.14
C LEU A 61 -11.64 1.96 -4.12
N ARG A 62 -11.77 0.73 -4.59
CA ARG A 62 -12.88 0.32 -5.48
C ARG A 62 -14.24 0.43 -4.79
N ARG A 63 -14.31 0.12 -3.49
CA ARG A 63 -15.53 0.28 -2.68
C ARG A 63 -15.89 1.75 -2.55
N LEU A 64 -14.92 2.61 -2.20
CA LEU A 64 -15.12 4.05 -2.12
C LEU A 64 -15.56 4.64 -3.47
N HIS A 65 -14.87 4.29 -4.56
CA HIS A 65 -15.21 4.71 -5.91
C HIS A 65 -16.65 4.38 -6.27
N LYS A 66 -17.08 3.12 -6.03
CA LYS A 66 -18.46 2.69 -6.30
C LYS A 66 -19.48 3.50 -5.50
N THR A 67 -19.19 3.80 -4.24
CA THR A 67 -20.05 4.62 -3.38
C THR A 67 -20.16 6.05 -3.93
N LEU A 68 -19.03 6.68 -4.28
CA LEU A 68 -19.00 8.04 -4.81
C LEU A 68 -19.72 8.15 -6.16
N VAL A 69 -19.54 7.17 -7.06
CA VAL A 69 -20.26 7.12 -8.35
C VAL A 69 -21.76 6.99 -8.14
N ARG A 70 -22.20 6.17 -7.16
CA ARG A 70 -23.61 6.05 -6.83
C ARG A 70 -24.16 7.37 -6.29
N GLN A 71 -23.47 7.98 -5.31
CA GLN A 71 -23.88 9.25 -4.71
C GLN A 71 -23.92 10.39 -5.72
N ALA A 72 -22.95 10.45 -6.64
CA ALA A 72 -22.96 11.44 -7.72
C ALA A 72 -24.24 11.36 -8.57
N LYS A 73 -24.75 10.15 -8.84
CA LYS A 73 -26.03 9.95 -9.54
C LYS A 73 -27.24 10.30 -8.67
N GLU A 74 -27.24 9.90 -7.41
CA GLU A 74 -28.33 10.19 -6.47
C GLU A 74 -28.49 11.70 -6.21
N TYR A 75 -27.41 12.48 -6.35
CA TYR A 75 -27.39 13.91 -6.05
C TYR A 75 -27.41 14.81 -7.29
N ASP A 76 -27.65 14.25 -8.48
CA ASP A 76 -27.51 15.00 -9.75
C ASP A 76 -28.57 16.09 -9.92
N ASP A 77 -29.74 15.94 -9.31
CA ASP A 77 -30.82 16.95 -9.37
C ASP A 77 -30.72 18.02 -8.26
N ILE A 78 -29.76 17.90 -7.33
CA ILE A 78 -29.61 18.82 -6.20
C ILE A 78 -28.71 20.00 -6.61
N ILE A 79 -29.31 21.14 -6.94
CA ILE A 79 -28.58 22.37 -7.24
C ILE A 79 -28.04 22.99 -5.94
N LYS A 80 -26.75 23.32 -5.93
CA LYS A 80 -26.05 24.02 -4.84
C LYS A 80 -25.21 25.18 -5.40
N ILE A 81 -24.73 26.04 -4.50
CA ILE A 81 -23.79 27.10 -4.86
C ILE A 81 -22.37 26.55 -4.95
N GLY A 82 -21.64 26.91 -6.01
CA GLY A 82 -20.21 26.64 -6.10
C GLY A 82 -19.42 27.58 -5.21
N ARG A 83 -18.23 27.14 -4.76
CA ARG A 83 -17.28 28.00 -4.05
C ARG A 83 -15.89 27.89 -4.63
N THR A 84 -15.33 29.03 -5.03
CA THR A 84 -13.92 29.16 -5.44
C THR A 84 -13.26 30.18 -4.54
N HIS A 85 -12.04 29.92 -4.06
CA HIS A 85 -11.40 30.73 -3.01
C HIS A 85 -12.25 30.89 -1.74
N THR A 86 -13.11 29.91 -1.43
CA THR A 86 -14.10 29.95 -0.34
C THR A 86 -15.14 31.09 -0.44
N GLN A 87 -15.26 31.73 -1.60
CA GLN A 87 -16.29 32.74 -1.91
C GLN A 87 -17.38 32.13 -2.79
N ASP A 88 -18.59 32.71 -2.73
CA ASP A 88 -19.73 32.31 -3.56
C ASP A 88 -19.39 32.43 -5.06
N ALA A 89 -19.77 31.42 -5.84
CA ALA A 89 -19.56 31.35 -7.29
C ALA A 89 -20.87 31.03 -8.01
N THR A 90 -20.79 30.46 -9.22
CA THR A 90 -21.99 30.01 -9.96
C THR A 90 -22.53 28.67 -9.44
N PRO A 91 -23.82 28.37 -9.62
CA PRO A 91 -24.40 27.09 -9.25
C PRO A 91 -23.80 25.89 -10.00
N LEU A 92 -23.86 24.73 -9.35
CA LEU A 92 -23.60 23.39 -9.90
C LEU A 92 -24.51 22.37 -9.19
N THR A 93 -24.55 21.14 -9.66
CA THR A 93 -25.24 20.06 -8.93
C THR A 93 -24.31 19.42 -7.89
N LEU A 94 -24.86 18.94 -6.79
CA LEU A 94 -24.11 18.16 -5.80
C LEU A 94 -23.56 16.87 -6.44
N GLY A 95 -24.28 16.30 -7.41
CA GLY A 95 -23.80 15.22 -8.26
C GLY A 95 -22.53 15.57 -9.03
N GLN A 96 -22.46 16.74 -9.65
CA GLN A 96 -21.26 17.24 -10.33
C GLN A 96 -20.07 17.37 -9.36
N GLU A 97 -20.28 17.89 -8.15
CA GLU A 97 -19.22 17.97 -7.13
C GLU A 97 -18.69 16.57 -6.77
N PHE A 98 -19.58 15.62 -6.48
CA PHE A 98 -19.19 14.24 -6.14
C PHE A 98 -18.59 13.47 -7.33
N SER A 99 -18.93 13.82 -8.57
CA SER A 99 -18.32 13.24 -9.77
C SER A 99 -16.81 13.54 -9.84
N GLY A 100 -16.40 14.72 -9.34
CA GLY A 100 -14.98 15.05 -9.20
C GLY A 100 -14.27 14.13 -8.22
N TYR A 101 -14.89 13.82 -7.08
CA TYR A 101 -14.33 12.89 -6.09
C TYR A 101 -14.21 11.48 -6.66
N ALA A 102 -15.27 10.99 -7.32
CA ALA A 102 -15.26 9.69 -7.99
C ALA A 102 -14.10 9.57 -8.99
N THR A 103 -13.93 10.58 -9.84
CA THR A 103 -12.83 10.64 -10.83
C THR A 103 -11.45 10.63 -10.18
N GLN A 104 -11.26 11.35 -9.06
CA GLN A 104 -9.99 11.33 -8.32
C GLN A 104 -9.66 9.92 -7.79
N VAL A 105 -10.66 9.18 -7.32
CA VAL A 105 -10.48 7.80 -6.83
C VAL A 105 -10.27 6.81 -7.99
N GLU A 106 -10.97 6.97 -9.11
CA GLU A 106 -10.75 6.18 -10.34
C GLU A 106 -9.30 6.28 -10.81
N TYR A 107 -8.77 7.50 -10.94
CA TYR A 107 -7.38 7.71 -11.33
C TYR A 107 -6.40 7.24 -10.26
N SER A 108 -6.79 7.24 -8.97
CA SER A 108 -5.98 6.67 -7.90
C SER A 108 -5.82 5.15 -8.05
N ILE A 109 -6.91 4.44 -8.38
CA ILE A 109 -6.90 3.00 -8.69
C ILE A 109 -5.96 2.72 -9.87
N ALA A 110 -6.14 3.46 -10.98
CA ALA A 110 -5.32 3.28 -12.17
C ALA A 110 -3.82 3.49 -11.92
N ARG A 111 -3.43 4.48 -11.10
CA ARG A 111 -2.03 4.73 -10.73
C ARG A 111 -1.43 3.57 -9.93
N VAL A 112 -2.17 3.03 -8.95
CA VAL A 112 -1.72 1.91 -8.15
C VAL A 112 -1.59 0.65 -9.01
N GLU A 113 -2.57 0.39 -9.87
CA GLU A 113 -2.54 -0.74 -10.79
C GLU A 113 -1.39 -0.65 -11.79
N ALA A 114 -1.10 0.57 -12.29
CA ALA A 114 0.00 0.79 -13.21
C ALA A 114 1.36 0.42 -12.61
N ALA A 115 1.57 0.54 -11.30
CA ALA A 115 2.83 0.21 -10.62
C ALA A 115 3.05 -1.31 -10.39
N LEU A 116 1.97 -2.10 -10.36
CA LEU A 116 2.03 -3.54 -10.06
C LEU A 116 2.95 -4.36 -10.97
N PRO A 117 3.01 -4.15 -12.31
CA PRO A 117 3.88 -4.95 -13.16
C PRO A 117 5.36 -4.91 -12.74
N ARG A 118 5.84 -3.77 -12.22
CA ARG A 118 7.23 -3.62 -11.75
C ARG A 118 7.43 -4.24 -10.37
N LEU A 119 6.44 -4.12 -9.47
CA LEU A 119 6.45 -4.84 -8.20
C LEU A 119 6.39 -6.36 -8.36
N ARG A 120 5.83 -6.87 -9.46
CA ARG A 120 5.76 -8.32 -9.75
C ARG A 120 7.09 -8.93 -10.24
N GLN A 121 8.11 -8.11 -10.45
CA GLN A 121 9.45 -8.57 -10.82
C GLN A 121 10.25 -8.92 -9.56
N LEU A 122 10.69 -10.16 -9.45
CA LEU A 122 11.34 -10.70 -8.25
C LEU A 122 12.86 -10.82 -8.41
N ALA A 123 13.58 -10.46 -7.35
CA ALA A 123 15.05 -10.50 -7.30
C ALA A 123 15.62 -11.92 -7.14
N LEU A 124 14.83 -12.87 -6.62
CA LEU A 124 15.29 -14.22 -6.27
C LEU A 124 15.97 -14.91 -7.46
N GLY A 125 17.13 -15.51 -7.20
CA GLY A 125 18.04 -16.04 -8.21
C GLY A 125 19.19 -15.10 -8.57
N GLY A 126 19.19 -13.84 -8.10
CA GLY A 126 20.34 -12.94 -8.18
C GLY A 126 21.47 -13.29 -7.20
N THR A 127 21.17 -14.07 -6.17
CA THR A 127 22.06 -14.50 -5.08
C THR A 127 22.80 -13.32 -4.43
N ALA A 128 24.12 -13.35 -4.34
CA ALA A 128 24.88 -12.39 -3.54
C ALA A 128 24.89 -10.97 -4.14
N VAL A 129 25.15 -10.87 -5.45
CA VAL A 129 25.45 -9.60 -6.14
C VAL A 129 24.75 -9.45 -7.49
N GLY A 130 23.87 -10.40 -7.87
CA GLY A 130 23.10 -10.36 -9.11
C GLY A 130 23.56 -11.35 -10.18
N THR A 131 24.70 -12.02 -9.98
CA THR A 131 25.29 -12.95 -10.96
C THR A 131 24.63 -14.33 -10.99
N GLY A 132 23.87 -14.70 -9.95
CA GLY A 132 23.33 -16.05 -9.80
C GLY A 132 24.36 -17.10 -9.38
N LEU A 133 25.51 -16.70 -8.83
CA LEU A 133 26.49 -17.65 -8.28
C LEU A 133 25.83 -18.54 -7.22
N ASN A 134 26.12 -19.85 -7.24
CA ASN A 134 25.56 -20.87 -6.34
C ASN A 134 24.04 -21.08 -6.46
N THR A 135 23.43 -20.70 -7.58
CA THR A 135 22.09 -21.15 -7.98
C THR A 135 22.18 -22.01 -9.25
N TYR A 136 21.03 -22.51 -9.74
CA TYR A 136 20.97 -23.32 -10.95
C TYR A 136 20.07 -22.68 -12.03
N ALA A 137 20.36 -22.99 -13.29
CA ALA A 137 19.60 -22.48 -14.43
C ALA A 137 18.10 -22.84 -14.33
N GLY A 138 17.23 -21.85 -14.48
CA GLY A 138 15.78 -22.03 -14.34
C GLY A 138 15.25 -21.91 -12.90
N PHE A 139 16.11 -21.75 -11.89
CA PHE A 139 15.66 -21.57 -10.50
C PHE A 139 14.75 -20.35 -10.35
N ALA A 140 15.18 -19.20 -10.89
CA ALA A 140 14.52 -17.91 -10.71
C ALA A 140 13.11 -17.87 -11.34
N GLU A 141 12.93 -18.47 -12.52
CA GLU A 141 11.66 -18.56 -13.21
C GLU A 141 10.71 -19.54 -12.52
N ARG A 142 11.23 -20.70 -12.09
CA ARG A 142 10.44 -21.72 -11.38
C ARG A 142 9.95 -21.22 -10.04
N VAL A 143 10.79 -20.54 -9.27
CA VAL A 143 10.40 -20.03 -7.95
C VAL A 143 9.41 -18.87 -8.07
N ALA A 144 9.56 -17.97 -9.05
CA ALA A 144 8.58 -16.91 -9.30
C ALA A 144 7.21 -17.49 -9.66
N LYS A 145 7.17 -18.53 -10.51
CA LYS A 145 5.93 -19.25 -10.85
C LYS A 145 5.31 -19.93 -9.63
N GLU A 146 6.12 -20.57 -8.79
CA GLU A 146 5.62 -21.26 -7.60
C GLU A 146 5.10 -20.28 -6.53
N ILE A 147 5.79 -19.16 -6.31
CA ILE A 147 5.28 -18.06 -5.48
C ILE A 147 3.94 -17.60 -6.04
N GLY A 148 3.84 -17.37 -7.34
CA GLY A 148 2.59 -16.98 -7.98
C GLY A 148 1.45 -17.97 -7.75
N ARG A 149 1.72 -19.27 -7.88
CA ARG A 149 0.78 -20.36 -7.60
C ARG A 149 0.27 -20.34 -6.16
N ILE A 150 1.16 -20.15 -5.18
CA ILE A 150 0.80 -20.11 -3.74
C ILE A 150 -0.01 -18.86 -3.42
N THR A 151 0.36 -17.74 -4.05
CA THR A 151 -0.16 -16.41 -3.75
C THR A 151 -1.49 -16.11 -4.45
N GLY A 152 -1.72 -16.74 -5.61
CA GLY A 152 -2.80 -16.40 -6.55
C GLY A 152 -2.49 -15.16 -7.39
N GLU A 153 -1.21 -14.76 -7.50
CA GLU A 153 -0.75 -13.59 -8.25
C GLU A 153 0.25 -14.00 -9.33
N GLU A 154 0.43 -13.17 -10.34
CA GLU A 154 1.44 -13.40 -11.37
C GLU A 154 2.75 -12.71 -11.00
N PHE A 155 3.80 -13.49 -10.75
CA PHE A 155 5.14 -12.99 -10.53
C PHE A 155 6.09 -13.49 -11.61
N VAL A 156 7.08 -12.67 -11.95
CA VAL A 156 8.11 -12.99 -12.93
C VAL A 156 9.49 -12.73 -12.34
N SER A 157 10.51 -13.39 -12.89
CA SER A 157 11.89 -13.08 -12.53
C SER A 157 12.27 -11.70 -13.07
N ALA A 158 12.93 -10.86 -12.26
CA ALA A 158 13.39 -9.55 -12.72
C ALA A 158 14.39 -9.70 -13.88
N PRO A 159 14.24 -8.98 -15.00
CA PRO A 159 15.11 -9.15 -16.16
C PRO A 159 16.55 -8.73 -15.86
N ASN A 160 16.74 -7.76 -14.96
CA ASN A 160 18.06 -7.35 -14.48
C ASN A 160 18.16 -7.57 -12.97
N LYS A 161 19.02 -8.49 -12.54
CA LYS A 161 19.22 -8.81 -11.12
C LYS A 161 20.08 -7.79 -10.39
N PHE A 162 20.91 -7.02 -11.08
CA PHE A 162 21.73 -5.99 -10.46
C PHE A 162 20.85 -4.84 -9.97
N GLU A 163 19.93 -4.36 -10.82
CA GLU A 163 18.95 -3.33 -10.44
C GLU A 163 18.08 -3.79 -9.27
N ALA A 164 17.54 -5.00 -9.34
CA ALA A 164 16.65 -5.55 -8.30
C ALA A 164 17.31 -5.73 -6.91
N LEU A 165 18.65 -5.68 -6.85
CA LEU A 165 19.42 -5.74 -5.60
C LEU A 165 19.93 -4.36 -5.15
N ALA A 166 20.47 -3.60 -6.10
CA ALA A 166 21.13 -2.31 -5.90
C ALA A 166 20.15 -1.17 -5.65
N ALA A 167 18.90 -1.29 -6.08
CA ALA A 167 17.87 -0.25 -5.97
C ALA A 167 16.51 -0.82 -5.54
N HIS A 168 15.56 0.07 -5.27
CA HIS A 168 14.18 -0.25 -4.90
C HIS A 168 13.18 0.66 -5.62
N ASP A 169 13.46 0.99 -6.87
CA ASP A 169 12.77 2.03 -7.64
C ASP A 169 11.29 1.68 -7.85
N ALA A 170 10.97 0.40 -8.08
CA ALA A 170 9.59 -0.08 -8.17
C ALA A 170 8.77 0.21 -6.89
N VAL A 171 9.40 0.13 -5.71
CA VAL A 171 8.74 0.44 -4.43
C VAL A 171 8.61 1.95 -4.23
N VAL A 172 9.60 2.74 -4.67
CA VAL A 172 9.54 4.21 -4.65
C VAL A 172 8.43 4.73 -5.58
N GLU A 173 8.34 4.19 -6.80
CA GLU A 173 7.29 4.52 -7.76
C GLU A 173 5.90 4.19 -7.20
N ALA A 174 5.72 2.98 -6.66
CA ALA A 174 4.46 2.59 -6.05
C ALA A 174 4.11 3.45 -4.82
N SER A 175 5.12 3.87 -4.05
CA SER A 175 4.94 4.82 -2.95
C SER A 175 4.47 6.19 -3.44
N GLY A 176 5.00 6.67 -4.58
CA GLY A 176 4.52 7.91 -5.22
C GLY A 176 3.07 7.83 -5.69
N ALA A 177 2.62 6.66 -6.17
CA ALA A 177 1.21 6.42 -6.45
C ALA A 177 0.36 6.53 -5.18
N LEU A 178 0.76 5.89 -4.08
CA LEU A 178 0.06 5.99 -2.78
C LEU A 178 0.05 7.42 -2.22
N ASN A 179 1.13 8.19 -2.40
CA ASN A 179 1.18 9.60 -2.04
C ASN A 179 0.13 10.42 -2.80
N THR A 180 -0.03 10.15 -4.09
CA THR A 180 -1.06 10.80 -4.93
C THR A 180 -2.48 10.40 -4.49
N VAL A 181 -2.68 9.15 -4.08
CA VAL A 181 -3.94 8.69 -3.47
C VAL A 181 -4.22 9.48 -2.19
N ALA A 182 -3.24 9.62 -1.30
CA ALA A 182 -3.38 10.38 -0.06
C ALA A 182 -3.75 11.86 -0.31
N CYS A 183 -3.14 12.52 -1.30
CA CYS A 183 -3.52 13.88 -1.70
C CYS A 183 -4.99 13.96 -2.13
N SER A 184 -5.46 12.97 -2.90
CA SER A 184 -6.83 12.93 -3.40
C SER A 184 -7.84 12.72 -2.28
N LEU A 185 -7.58 11.75 -1.39
CA LEU A 185 -8.45 11.45 -0.25
C LEU A 185 -8.45 12.58 0.78
N MET A 186 -7.32 13.25 1.00
CA MET A 186 -7.22 14.44 1.86
C MET A 186 -8.18 15.53 1.39
N LYS A 187 -8.22 15.83 0.08
CA LYS A 187 -9.17 16.80 -0.50
C LYS A 187 -10.60 16.36 -0.19
N ILE A 188 -10.96 15.14 -0.56
CA ILE A 188 -12.34 14.63 -0.44
C ILE A 188 -12.82 14.70 1.02
N ALA A 189 -12.00 14.24 1.96
CA ALA A 189 -12.32 14.27 3.39
C ALA A 189 -12.49 15.70 3.93
N ASN A 190 -11.65 16.64 3.48
CA ASN A 190 -11.77 18.04 3.87
C ASN A 190 -13.06 18.68 3.36
N ASP A 191 -13.44 18.42 2.11
CA ASP A 191 -14.67 18.96 1.55
C ASP A 191 -15.90 18.38 2.25
N VAL A 192 -15.96 17.05 2.44
CA VAL A 192 -17.06 16.40 3.16
C VAL A 192 -17.21 16.96 4.58
N ARG A 193 -16.10 17.16 5.29
CA ARG A 193 -16.08 17.79 6.62
C ARG A 193 -16.57 19.24 6.58
N LEU A 194 -16.14 20.04 5.61
CA LEU A 194 -16.50 21.46 5.52
C LEU A 194 -17.98 21.63 5.14
N LEU A 195 -18.48 20.83 4.19
CA LEU A 195 -19.88 20.81 3.80
C LEU A 195 -20.79 20.32 4.92
N GLY A 196 -20.32 19.39 5.76
CA GLY A 196 -21.00 18.93 6.96
C GLY A 196 -20.83 19.80 8.21
N SER A 197 -20.16 20.96 8.11
CA SER A 197 -19.95 21.84 9.26
C SER A 197 -21.26 22.49 9.72
N GLY A 198 -21.52 22.50 11.03
CA GLY A 198 -22.80 22.99 11.56
C GLY A 198 -23.08 22.53 13.00
N PRO A 199 -24.35 22.27 13.39
CA PRO A 199 -25.53 22.21 12.52
C PRO A 199 -26.17 23.57 12.20
N ARG A 200 -25.73 24.67 12.83
CA ARG A 200 -26.33 26.01 12.63
C ARG A 200 -25.34 27.12 12.28
N CYS A 201 -24.07 26.93 12.63
CA CYS A 201 -23.03 27.96 12.53
C CYS A 201 -21.93 27.59 11.52
N GLY A 202 -22.27 26.81 10.50
CA GLY A 202 -21.39 26.36 9.43
C GLY A 202 -22.13 26.36 8.09
N LEU A 203 -21.69 25.53 7.14
CA LEU A 203 -22.36 25.42 5.83
C LEU A 203 -23.65 24.58 5.90
N GLY A 204 -23.62 23.45 6.60
CA GLY A 204 -24.78 22.57 6.78
C GLY A 204 -25.38 21.99 5.49
N GLU A 205 -24.57 21.86 4.43
CA GLU A 205 -25.02 21.32 3.13
C GLU A 205 -25.10 19.79 3.13
N LEU A 206 -24.30 19.12 3.96
CA LEU A 206 -24.34 17.67 4.16
C LEU A 206 -24.70 17.30 5.60
N LEU A 207 -25.48 16.24 5.76
CA LEU A 207 -25.72 15.58 7.04
C LEU A 207 -24.90 14.28 7.08
N LEU A 208 -23.92 14.22 7.97
CA LEU A 208 -23.06 13.06 8.13
C LEU A 208 -23.67 12.07 9.14
N PRO A 209 -23.47 10.75 8.97
CA PRO A 209 -23.93 9.76 9.95
C PRO A 209 -23.36 10.01 11.34
N GLU A 210 -24.22 9.94 12.35
CA GLU A 210 -23.85 10.12 13.76
C GLU A 210 -23.48 8.78 14.39
N ASN A 211 -22.19 8.49 14.51
CA ASN A 211 -21.69 7.18 14.96
C ASN A 211 -21.38 7.14 16.46
N GLU A 212 -20.93 8.26 17.04
CA GLU A 212 -20.58 8.35 18.47
C GLU A 212 -20.78 9.75 19.05
N PRO A 213 -20.91 9.88 20.39
CA PRO A 213 -20.92 11.19 21.06
C PRO A 213 -19.62 11.95 20.83
N GLY A 214 -19.71 13.16 20.28
CA GLY A 214 -18.56 13.98 19.88
C GLY A 214 -18.01 14.90 20.97
N SER A 215 -18.56 14.89 22.18
CA SER A 215 -18.07 15.72 23.29
C SER A 215 -18.49 15.16 24.65
N SER A 216 -17.55 15.19 25.60
CA SER A 216 -17.82 14.86 27.00
C SER A 216 -18.65 15.91 27.73
N ILE A 217 -18.67 17.15 27.23
CA ILE A 217 -19.29 18.31 27.91
C ILE A 217 -20.49 18.91 27.16
N MET A 218 -20.63 18.64 25.86
CA MET A 218 -21.73 19.14 25.04
C MET A 218 -22.64 17.98 24.61
N PRO A 219 -23.69 17.66 25.39
CA PRO A 219 -24.67 16.65 25.01
C PRO A 219 -25.24 16.94 23.62
N GLY A 220 -25.31 15.91 22.77
CA GLY A 220 -25.83 16.00 21.41
C GLY A 220 -24.84 16.54 20.36
N LYS A 221 -23.61 16.92 20.72
CA LYS A 221 -22.58 17.25 19.73
C LYS A 221 -22.07 15.99 19.05
N VAL A 222 -22.02 15.99 17.72
CA VAL A 222 -21.45 14.92 16.90
C VAL A 222 -20.37 15.51 15.97
N ASN A 223 -19.27 14.77 15.78
CA ASN A 223 -18.11 15.24 15.02
C ASN A 223 -17.91 14.39 13.75
N PRO A 224 -17.25 14.93 12.71
CA PRO A 224 -16.90 14.21 11.49
C PRO A 224 -15.65 13.32 11.69
N THR A 225 -15.66 12.44 12.69
CA THR A 225 -14.50 11.65 13.15
C THR A 225 -13.87 10.78 12.07
N GLN A 226 -14.67 10.27 11.12
CA GLN A 226 -14.16 9.49 9.99
C GLN A 226 -13.32 10.36 9.03
N CYS A 227 -13.72 11.62 8.82
CA CYS A 227 -12.91 12.57 8.04
C CYS A 227 -11.61 12.92 8.78
N GLU A 228 -11.67 13.05 10.10
CA GLU A 228 -10.50 13.31 10.94
C GLU A 228 -9.50 12.15 10.87
N ALA A 229 -9.97 10.91 11.03
CA ALA A 229 -9.15 9.71 10.90
C ALA A 229 -8.50 9.60 9.51
N LEU A 230 -9.29 9.77 8.43
CA LEU A 230 -8.79 9.68 7.07
C LEU A 230 -7.73 10.74 6.75
N THR A 231 -7.92 11.98 7.20
CA THR A 231 -6.93 13.06 6.99
C THR A 231 -5.62 12.83 7.77
N MET A 232 -5.69 12.25 8.97
CA MET A 232 -4.48 11.81 9.71
C MET A 232 -3.75 10.68 8.96
N VAL A 233 -4.48 9.68 8.46
CA VAL A 233 -3.94 8.60 7.62
C VAL A 233 -3.22 9.16 6.39
N CYS A 234 -3.85 10.10 5.67
CA CYS A 234 -3.26 10.74 4.51
C CYS A 234 -1.93 11.44 4.85
N SER A 235 -1.88 12.14 5.98
CA SER A 235 -0.66 12.81 6.44
C SER A 235 0.46 11.81 6.75
N GLN A 236 0.13 10.68 7.37
CA GLN A 236 1.10 9.61 7.65
C GLN A 236 1.66 9.00 6.35
N VAL A 237 0.82 8.78 5.34
CA VAL A 237 1.28 8.27 4.03
C VAL A 237 2.26 9.24 3.36
N MET A 238 1.97 10.54 3.40
CA MET A 238 2.88 11.55 2.83
C MET A 238 4.25 11.55 3.54
N GLY A 239 4.26 11.43 4.87
CA GLY A 239 5.51 11.30 5.64
C GLY A 239 6.28 10.02 5.30
N ASN A 240 5.58 8.90 5.20
CA ASN A 240 6.18 7.62 4.81
C ASN A 240 6.77 7.66 3.40
N HIS A 241 6.14 8.37 2.47
CA HIS A 241 6.67 8.53 1.11
C HIS A 241 8.03 9.22 1.10
N VAL A 242 8.22 10.25 1.93
CA VAL A 242 9.53 10.92 2.08
C VAL A 242 10.57 9.94 2.62
N ALA A 243 10.23 9.17 3.66
CA ALA A 243 11.14 8.16 4.22
C ALA A 243 11.54 7.10 3.18
N ILE A 244 10.59 6.63 2.36
CA ILE A 244 10.84 5.67 1.28
C ILE A 244 11.73 6.29 0.20
N THR A 245 11.47 7.55 -0.18
CA THR A 245 12.28 8.27 -1.17
C THR A 245 13.73 8.40 -0.72
N VAL A 246 13.95 8.80 0.53
CA VAL A 246 15.30 8.90 1.12
C VAL A 246 15.95 7.50 1.21
N GLY A 247 15.22 6.47 1.65
CA GLY A 247 15.74 5.11 1.69
C GLY A 247 16.12 4.58 0.31
N GLY A 248 15.32 4.89 -0.71
CA GLY A 248 15.57 4.51 -2.10
C GLY A 248 16.84 5.14 -2.69
N SER A 249 17.12 6.41 -2.36
CA SER A 249 18.25 7.15 -2.92
C SER A 249 19.62 6.79 -2.31
N ASN A 250 19.67 6.05 -1.20
CA ASN A 250 20.90 5.73 -0.47
C ASN A 250 21.45 4.31 -0.75
N GLY A 251 21.30 3.84 -2.00
CA GLY A 251 21.94 2.61 -2.48
C GLY A 251 23.44 2.81 -2.73
N HIS A 252 24.25 1.77 -2.51
CA HIS A 252 25.69 1.80 -2.78
C HIS A 252 26.12 0.53 -3.52
N PHE A 253 26.74 0.70 -4.69
CA PHE A 253 27.25 -0.41 -5.51
C PHE A 253 26.17 -1.49 -5.74
N GLU A 254 26.43 -2.76 -5.43
CA GLU A 254 25.54 -3.88 -5.74
C GLU A 254 24.34 -4.05 -4.78
N LEU A 255 24.19 -3.22 -3.74
CA LEU A 255 23.13 -3.42 -2.75
C LEU A 255 22.62 -2.12 -2.09
N ASN A 256 21.31 -1.89 -2.15
CA ASN A 256 20.65 -0.94 -1.23
C ASN A 256 20.36 -1.63 0.10
N VAL A 257 20.86 -1.09 1.21
CA VAL A 257 20.73 -1.68 2.55
C VAL A 257 19.61 -1.07 3.41
N PHE A 258 18.83 -0.13 2.88
CA PHE A 258 17.67 0.48 3.55
C PHE A 258 16.38 -0.37 3.44
N LYS A 259 16.50 -1.61 2.94
CA LYS A 259 15.39 -2.52 2.62
C LYS A 259 14.31 -2.60 3.71
N PRO A 260 14.65 -2.82 5.01
CA PRO A 260 13.63 -2.95 6.06
C PRO A 260 12.84 -1.65 6.32
N SER A 261 13.51 -0.50 6.27
CA SER A 261 12.87 0.80 6.47
C SER A 261 11.89 1.11 5.34
N ILE A 262 12.31 0.88 4.09
CA ILE A 262 11.49 1.08 2.88
C ILE A 262 10.21 0.24 2.96
N ILE A 263 10.33 -1.07 3.19
CA ILE A 263 9.15 -1.95 3.16
C ILE A 263 8.23 -1.73 4.35
N ASN A 264 8.77 -1.40 5.53
CA ASN A 264 7.94 -1.10 6.70
C ASN A 264 7.06 0.13 6.45
N ALA A 265 7.64 1.23 5.96
CA ALA A 265 6.90 2.44 5.62
C ALA A 265 5.86 2.17 4.52
N PHE A 266 6.23 1.39 3.49
CA PHE A 266 5.33 1.05 2.38
C PHE A 266 4.13 0.22 2.84
N LEU A 267 4.36 -0.87 3.59
CA LEU A 267 3.29 -1.74 4.09
C LEU A 267 2.39 -1.01 5.08
N GLN A 268 2.96 -0.15 5.93
CA GLN A 268 2.15 0.71 6.79
C GLN A 268 1.21 1.57 5.95
N SER A 269 1.73 2.30 4.95
CA SER A 269 0.92 3.16 4.07
C SER A 269 -0.16 2.38 3.31
N ALA A 270 0.18 1.24 2.72
CA ALA A 270 -0.78 0.42 1.98
C ALA A 270 -1.91 -0.11 2.88
N ASN A 271 -1.60 -0.55 4.10
CA ASN A 271 -2.58 -1.07 5.03
C ASN A 271 -3.48 0.04 5.59
N ILE A 272 -2.92 1.14 6.09
CA ILE A 272 -3.75 2.22 6.67
C ILE A 272 -4.66 2.89 5.63
N LEU A 273 -4.25 2.95 4.35
CA LEU A 273 -5.12 3.39 3.25
C LEU A 273 -6.18 2.36 2.86
N GLY A 274 -5.89 1.06 3.05
CA GLY A 274 -6.86 0.00 2.77
C GLY A 274 -7.93 -0.13 3.85
N ASP A 275 -7.59 0.20 5.10
CA ASP A 275 -8.47 0.13 6.25
C ASP A 275 -9.33 1.40 6.44
N ALA A 276 -8.82 2.57 6.04
CA ALA A 276 -9.51 3.87 6.12
C ALA A 276 -10.56 4.06 5.02
#